data_AF-A0A7J4RW61-F1
#
_entry.id   AF-A0A7J4RW61-F1
#
_cell.length_a   1.000
_cell.length_b   1.000
_cell.length_c   1.000
_cell.angle_alpha   90.00
_cell.angle_beta   90.00
_cell.angle_gamma   90.00
#
_symmetry.space_group_name_H-M   'P 1'
#
loop_
_entity.id
_entity.type
_entity.pdbx_description
1 polymer ?
#
loop_
_entity_poly.entity_id
_entity_poly.type
_entity_poly.pdbx_seq_one_letter_code
_entity_poly.pdbx_strand_id
1 'polypeptide(L)'
;MGFDVIEEKNLNDAISYALDYPRVVLTESKPLAPNGATLPDFAFGLYIGYISGVFFDGFLRRNKRFLNEEEMSGFHSILFKRTPEIWLKIKVHLQLE
;
A
#
# COMPACT_ATOMS: atom_id res chain seq x y z
N MET A 1 -22.63 4.57 6.29
CA MET A 1 -22.39 3.17 5.87
C MET A 1 -20.89 3.00 5.73
N GLY A 2 -20.26 2.33 6.71
CA GLY A 2 -18.80 2.21 6.78
C GLY A 2 -18.19 1.30 5.73
N PHE A 3 -16.87 1.16 5.78
CA PHE A 3 -16.08 0.28 4.91
C PHE A 3 -16.62 -1.16 4.99
N ASP A 4 -17.19 -1.64 3.88
CA ASP A 4 -17.80 -2.97 3.82
C ASP A 4 -16.73 -4.07 4.03
N VAL A 5 -17.14 -5.21 4.60
CA VAL A 5 -16.27 -6.35 4.91
C VAL A 5 -15.58 -6.88 3.64
N ILE A 6 -16.27 -6.81 2.50
CA ILE A 6 -15.70 -7.18 1.20
C ILE A 6 -14.55 -6.24 0.82
N GLU A 7 -14.73 -4.93 1.01
CA GLU A 7 -13.71 -3.95 0.67
C GLU A 7 -12.55 -3.95 1.67
N GLU A 8 -12.83 -4.23 2.95
CA GLU A 8 -11.80 -4.53 3.95
C GLU A 8 -10.95 -5.74 3.54
N LYS A 9 -11.58 -6.83 3.12
CA LYS A 9 -10.86 -8.00 2.60
C LYS A 9 -10.02 -7.64 1.38
N ASN A 10 -10.60 -6.95 0.39
CA ASN A 10 -9.89 -6.57 -0.84
C ASN A 10 -8.67 -5.70 -0.55
N LEU A 11 -8.77 -4.76 0.40
CA LEU A 11 -7.65 -3.93 0.82
C LEU A 11 -6.58 -4.77 1.52
N ASN A 12 -6.98 -5.67 2.43
CA ASN A 12 -6.03 -6.56 3.10
C ASN A 12 -5.33 -7.53 2.14
N ASP A 13 -6.02 -8.00 1.09
CA ASP A 13 -5.43 -8.84 0.04
C ASP A 13 -4.38 -8.05 -0.76
N ALA A 14 -4.66 -6.79 -1.12
CA ALA A 14 -3.70 -5.92 -1.81
C ALA A 14 -2.45 -5.63 -0.95
N ILE A 15 -2.65 -5.37 0.35
CA ILE A 15 -1.56 -5.18 1.31
C ILE A 15 -0.73 -6.45 1.43
N SER A 16 -1.37 -7.61 1.62
CA SER A 16 -0.68 -8.88 1.80
C SER A 16 0.13 -9.26 0.56
N TYR A 17 -0.44 -9.08 -0.63
CA TYR A 17 0.28 -9.30 -1.88
C TYR A 17 1.52 -8.39 -2.00
N ALA A 18 1.38 -7.09 -1.71
CA ALA A 18 2.51 -6.17 -1.74
C ALA A 18 3.63 -6.60 -0.77
N LEU A 19 3.25 -7.07 0.43
CA LEU A 19 4.18 -7.54 1.45
C LEU A 19 4.82 -8.88 1.11
N ASP A 20 4.09 -9.81 0.51
CA ASP A 20 4.58 -11.13 0.13
C ASP A 20 5.52 -11.07 -1.08
N TYR A 21 5.26 -10.12 -1.98
CA TYR A 21 6.02 -9.93 -3.22
C TYR A 21 6.66 -8.54 -3.29
N PRO A 22 7.57 -8.19 -2.34
CA PRO A 22 8.13 -6.84 -2.22
C PRO A 22 8.87 -6.38 -3.47
N ARG A 23 9.41 -7.32 -4.28
CA ARG A 23 10.07 -7.01 -5.55
C ARG A 23 9.11 -6.35 -6.55
N VAL A 24 7.84 -6.74 -6.59
CA VAL A 24 6.85 -6.15 -7.52
C VAL A 24 6.69 -4.65 -7.26
N VAL A 25 6.88 -4.23 -6.02
CA VAL A 25 6.77 -2.83 -5.58
C VAL A 25 8.12 -2.12 -5.60
N LEU A 26 9.18 -2.79 -5.16
CA LEU A 26 10.48 -2.17 -4.86
C LEU A 26 11.57 -2.40 -5.91
N THR A 27 11.32 -3.12 -7.01
CA THR A 27 12.34 -3.37 -8.06
C THR A 27 13.02 -2.07 -8.51
N GLU A 28 12.25 -1.01 -8.67
CA GLU A 28 12.75 0.29 -9.15
C GLU A 28 13.16 1.25 -8.03
N SER A 29 13.10 0.83 -6.77
CA SER A 29 13.37 1.71 -5.62
C SER A 29 14.82 2.19 -5.55
N LYS A 30 15.79 1.28 -5.71
CA LYS A 30 17.23 1.60 -5.66
C LYS A 30 17.73 2.43 -6.86
N PRO A 31 17.35 2.12 -8.11
CA PRO A 31 17.76 2.92 -9.27
C PRO A 31 17.19 4.34 -9.27
N LEU A 32 15.98 4.53 -8.72
CA LEU A 32 15.25 5.79 -8.81
C LEU A 32 15.34 6.68 -7.56
N ALA A 33 15.85 6.18 -6.44
CA ALA A 33 16.03 6.99 -5.23
C ALA A 33 17.22 7.96 -5.41
N PRO A 34 16.98 9.28 -5.50
CA PRO A 34 18.05 10.25 -5.59
C PRO A 34 18.76 10.31 -4.23
N ASN A 35 20.03 9.92 -4.19
CA ASN A 35 20.96 10.13 -3.08
C ASN A 35 20.72 9.33 -1.78
N GLY A 36 20.14 8.13 -1.82
CA GLY A 36 20.26 7.09 -0.78
C GLY A 36 19.60 7.34 0.60
N ALA A 37 19.59 8.58 1.09
CA ALA A 37 19.05 8.98 2.39
C ALA A 37 17.51 9.00 2.44
N THR A 38 16.86 9.05 1.28
CA THR A 38 15.39 9.05 1.13
C THR A 38 14.84 7.70 0.67
N LEU A 39 15.68 6.67 0.51
CA LEU A 39 15.28 5.38 -0.03
C LEU A 39 14.16 4.68 0.79
N PRO A 40 14.15 4.70 2.14
CA PRO A 40 13.07 4.08 2.92
C PRO A 40 11.74 4.81 2.72
N ASP A 41 11.75 6.14 2.75
CA ASP A 41 10.56 6.97 2.54
C ASP A 41 10.04 6.85 1.10
N PHE A 42 10.94 6.79 0.13
CA PHE A 42 10.62 6.55 -1.27
C PHE A 42 9.97 5.17 -1.46
N ALA A 43 10.58 4.13 -0.88
CA ALA A 43 10.03 2.78 -0.89
C ALA A 43 8.67 2.70 -0.20
N PHE A 44 8.47 3.45 0.90
CA PHE A 44 7.18 3.55 1.56
C PHE A 44 6.14 4.20 0.64
N GLY A 45 6.49 5.30 -0.02
CA GLY A 45 5.65 5.94 -1.03
C GLY A 45 5.24 4.98 -2.16
N LEU A 46 6.16 4.14 -2.64
CA LEU A 46 5.87 3.12 -3.65
C LEU A 46 4.89 2.06 -3.14
N TYR A 47 5.05 1.58 -1.90
CA TYR A 47 4.11 0.66 -1.27
C TYR A 47 2.71 1.23 -1.18
N ILE A 48 2.60 2.44 -0.60
CA ILE A 48 1.31 3.10 -0.44
C ILE A 48 0.67 3.37 -1.79
N GLY A 49 1.44 3.85 -2.78
CA GLY A 49 0.96 4.09 -4.13
C GLY A 49 0.46 2.81 -4.82
N TYR A 50 1.21 1.70 -4.73
CA TYR A 50 0.81 0.42 -5.30
C TYR A 50 -0.47 -0.11 -4.66
N ILE A 51 -0.51 -0.19 -3.32
CA ILE A 51 -1.68 -0.68 -2.56
C ILE A 51 -2.91 0.16 -2.90
N SER A 52 -2.77 1.49 -2.89
CA SER A 52 -3.87 2.42 -3.19
C SER A 52 -4.35 2.24 -4.63
N GLY A 53 -3.44 2.15 -5.59
CA GLY A 53 -3.78 2.00 -7.01
C GLY A 53 -4.54 0.70 -7.30
N VAL A 54 -4.03 -0.43 -6.80
CA VAL A 54 -4.68 -1.75 -6.96
C VAL A 54 -6.07 -1.75 -6.32
N PHE A 55 -6.18 -1.23 -5.10
CA PHE A 55 -7.44 -1.21 -4.39
C PHE A 55 -8.46 -0.27 -5.07
N PHE A 56 -8.08 0.97 -5.40
CA PHE A 56 -8.98 1.95 -6.01
C PHE A 56 -9.42 1.56 -7.42
N ASP A 57 -8.54 1.00 -8.27
CA ASP A 57 -8.95 0.48 -9.58
C ASP A 57 -9.94 -0.68 -9.43
N GLY A 58 -9.65 -1.61 -8.51
CA GLY A 58 -10.55 -2.71 -8.19
C GLY A 58 -11.92 -2.21 -7.71
N PHE A 59 -11.93 -1.24 -6.78
CA PHE A 59 -13.14 -0.64 -6.24
C PHE A 59 -13.95 0.04 -7.35
N LEU A 60 -13.33 0.87 -8.17
CA LEU A 60 -13.98 1.57 -9.28
C LEU A 60 -14.62 0.59 -10.26
N ARG A 61 -13.92 -0.51 -10.60
CA ARG A 61 -14.44 -1.52 -11.52
C ARG A 61 -15.66 -2.26 -10.98
N ARG A 62 -15.67 -2.60 -9.68
CA ARG A 62 -16.78 -3.30 -9.00
C ARG A 62 -17.97 -2.39 -8.78
N ASN A 63 -17.72 -1.19 -8.25
CA ASN A 63 -18.77 -0.30 -7.74
C ASN A 63 -19.20 0.77 -8.74
N LYS A 64 -18.47 0.96 -9.86
CA LYS A 64 -18.71 1.98 -10.88
C LYS A 64 -18.74 3.41 -10.34
N ARG A 65 -18.07 3.64 -9.21
CA ARG A 65 -17.92 4.93 -8.54
C ARG A 65 -16.61 4.97 -7.77
N PHE A 66 -16.20 6.17 -7.38
CA PHE A 66 -15.12 6.37 -6.41
C PHE A 66 -15.60 6.17 -4.98
N LEU A 67 -14.64 6.05 -4.07
CA LEU A 67 -14.91 6.00 -2.63
C LEU A 67 -15.59 7.29 -2.17
N ASN A 68 -16.51 7.17 -1.23
CA ASN A 68 -17.02 8.31 -0.47
C ASN A 68 -16.13 8.60 0.76
N GLU A 69 -16.46 9.65 1.51
CA GLU A 69 -15.65 10.09 2.66
C GLU A 69 -15.55 9.03 3.78
N GLU A 70 -16.65 8.32 4.09
CA GLU A 70 -16.64 7.27 5.11
C GLU A 70 -15.75 6.09 4.68
N GLU A 71 -15.83 5.69 3.41
CA GLU A 71 -15.01 4.62 2.88
C GLU A 71 -13.54 5.01 2.81
N MET A 72 -13.24 6.25 2.44
CA MET A 72 -11.88 6.78 2.42
C MET A 72 -11.27 6.78 3.84
N SER A 73 -12.06 7.14 4.85
CA SER A 73 -11.65 7.05 6.25
C SER A 73 -11.35 5.60 6.67
N GLY A 74 -12.20 4.64 6.26
CA GLY A 74 -11.96 3.22 6.49
C GLY A 74 -10.67 2.71 5.85
N PHE A 75 -10.44 3.07 4.58
CA PHE A 75 -9.20 2.78 3.86
C PHE A 75 -7.97 3.28 4.63
N HIS A 76 -7.97 4.56 5.03
CA HIS A 76 -6.85 5.14 5.77
C HIS A 76 -6.66 4.50 7.15
N SER A 77 -7.73 4.14 7.85
CA SER A 77 -7.65 3.48 9.16
C SER A 77 -6.96 2.11 9.06
N ILE A 78 -7.33 1.29 8.06
CA ILE A 78 -6.72 -0.02 7.83
C ILE A 78 -5.25 0.16 7.42
N LEU A 79 -4.98 1.07 6.48
CA LEU A 79 -3.62 1.32 6.00
C LEU A 79 -2.70 1.77 7.15
N PHE A 80 -3.18 2.69 8.00
CA PHE A 80 -2.45 3.18 9.16
C PHE A 80 -2.12 2.06 10.16
N LYS A 81 -3.05 1.14 10.40
CA LYS A 81 -2.80 -0.04 11.27
C LYS A 81 -1.71 -0.95 10.70
N ARG A 82 -1.60 -1.06 9.37
CA ARG A 82 -0.62 -1.92 8.68
C ARG A 82 0.71 -1.21 8.40
N THR A 83 0.80 0.12 8.58
CA THR A 83 2.01 0.92 8.37
C THR A 83 3.26 0.35 9.06
N PRO A 84 3.24 -0.09 10.34
CA PRO A 84 4.44 -0.67 10.98
C PRO A 84 4.96 -1.92 10.28
N GLU A 85 4.06 -2.78 9.79
CA GLU A 85 4.41 -4.00 9.06
C GLU A 85 5.02 -3.68 7.69
N ILE A 86 4.44 -2.70 6.98
CA ILE A 86 4.97 -2.20 5.70
C ILE A 86 6.40 -1.66 5.90
N TRP A 87 6.61 -0.83 6.93
CA TRP A 87 7.94 -0.31 7.26
C TRP A 87 8.95 -1.41 7.55
N LEU A 88 8.57 -2.41 8.34
CA LEU A 88 9.43 -3.54 8.65
C LEU A 88 9.82 -4.30 7.37
N LYS A 89 8.85 -4.57 6.49
CA LYS A 89 9.13 -5.27 5.22
C LYS A 89 10.07 -4.50 4.32
N ILE A 90 9.90 -3.18 4.23
CA ILE A 90 10.78 -2.29 3.46
C ILE A 90 12.21 -2.37 4.01
N LYS A 91 12.41 -2.22 5.32
CA LYS A 91 13.73 -2.31 5.95
C LYS A 91 14.42 -3.64 5.65
N VAL A 92 13.70 -4.75 5.84
CA VAL A 92 14.21 -6.10 5.55
C VAL A 92 14.60 -6.24 4.08
N HIS A 93 13.75 -5.78 3.15
CA HIS A 93 14.01 -5.92 1.72
C HIS A 93 15.18 -5.06 1.24
N LEU A 94 15.30 -3.86 1.78
CA LEU A 94 16.36 -2.92 1.45
C LEU A 94 17.67 -3.20 2.19
N GLN A 95 17.68 -4.16 3.12
CA GLN A 95 18.80 -4.48 4.01
C GLN A 95 19.23 -3.27 4.85
N LEU A 96 18.25 -2.54 5.36
CA LEU A 96 18.45 -1.42 6.26
C LEU A 96 18.28 -1.93 7.69
N GLU A 97 19.33 -1.80 8.51
CA GLU A 97 19.31 -2.13 9.95
C GLU A 97 18.48 -1.12 10.75
#